data_AF-A0AAV4T6Z4-F1
#
_entry.id   AF-A0AAV4T6Z4-F1
#
_cell.length_a   1.000
_cell.length_b   1.000
_cell.length_c   1.000
_cell.angle_alpha   90.00
_cell.angle_beta   90.00
_cell.angle_gamma   90.00
#
_symmetry.space_group_name_H-M   'P 1'
#
loop_
_entity.id
_entity.type
_entity.pdbx_description
1 polymer ?
#
loop_
_entity_poly.entity_id
_entity_poly.type
_entity_poly.pdbx_seq_one_letter_code
_entity_poly.pdbx_strand_id
1 'polypeptide(L)'
;MCTKEVEEKLIPAMKKTLLEYFGEDPKNSPDFGRILNNRHFKRLLSLTKKGTIVIGGDHEEETNYIAPTVITNVKPTDPIMQEEIFGPLFPVITVDGPDDAIDIINSKDKPLTLNVYSKKNSVVKKFLDNTSSGSVCINDSIVNLSIDALPFGGVGKSGIGAYHGRYSFDTFSHKKAVLVRNYAMLGEKLGEARYPPYSPSKEKYLRRLLKKRPNIIPQHMDYVAVFVGGFLAAVILKVILHFAGVKYF
;
A
#
# COMPACT_ATOMS: atom_id res chain seq x y z
N MET A 1 15.87 -3.07 -10.78
CA MET A 1 16.97 -2.09 -10.56
C MET A 1 17.76 -2.54 -9.36
N CYS A 2 19.09 -2.57 -9.45
CA CYS A 2 19.98 -2.98 -8.36
C CYS A 2 21.38 -2.36 -8.54
N THR A 3 22.24 -2.38 -7.53
CA THR A 3 23.64 -1.96 -7.70
C THR A 3 24.41 -2.99 -8.52
N LYS A 4 25.55 -2.60 -9.10
CA LYS A 4 26.40 -3.52 -9.87
C LYS A 4 26.81 -4.77 -9.08
N GLU A 5 27.19 -4.58 -7.81
CA GLU A 5 27.54 -5.67 -6.89
C GLU A 5 26.38 -6.65 -6.68
N VAL A 6 25.14 -6.15 -6.64
CA VAL A 6 23.94 -6.99 -6.48
C VAL A 6 23.62 -7.71 -7.78
N GLU A 7 23.75 -7.06 -8.95
CA GLU A 7 23.56 -7.70 -10.26
C GLU A 7 24.43 -8.95 -10.41
N GLU A 8 25.73 -8.86 -10.07
CA GLU A 8 26.69 -9.96 -10.17
C GLU A 8 26.30 -11.18 -9.33
N LYS A 9 25.60 -10.97 -8.21
CA LYS A 9 25.08 -12.02 -7.33
C LYS A 9 23.69 -12.50 -7.76
N LEU A 10 22.87 -11.58 -8.28
CA LEU A 10 21.47 -11.83 -8.65
C LEU A 10 21.38 -12.73 -9.88
N ILE A 11 22.17 -12.48 -10.93
CA ILE A 11 22.07 -13.25 -12.18
C ILE A 11 22.34 -14.76 -11.97
N PRO A 12 23.42 -15.19 -11.27
CA PRO A 12 23.61 -16.61 -10.97
C PRO A 12 22.50 -17.20 -10.10
N ALA A 13 21.98 -16.45 -9.13
CA ALA A 13 20.88 -16.89 -8.28
C ALA A 13 19.60 -17.10 -9.10
N MET A 14 19.26 -16.17 -9.98
CA MET A 14 18.12 -16.31 -10.90
C MET A 14 18.27 -17.54 -11.80
N LYS A 15 19.46 -17.77 -12.38
CA LYS A 15 19.71 -18.96 -13.21
C LYS A 15 19.48 -20.24 -12.42
N LYS A 16 20.01 -20.33 -11.20
CA LYS A 16 19.82 -21.48 -10.31
C LYS A 16 18.34 -21.70 -9.99
N THR A 17 17.62 -20.65 -9.61
CA THR A 17 16.20 -20.75 -9.25
C THR A 17 15.33 -21.13 -10.43
N LEU A 18 15.61 -20.61 -11.63
CA LEU A 18 14.88 -20.99 -12.84
C LEU A 18 15.06 -22.46 -13.19
N LEU A 19 16.29 -22.99 -13.04
CA LEU A 19 16.58 -24.41 -13.19
C LEU A 19 15.82 -25.26 -12.16
N GLU A 20 15.75 -24.81 -10.90
CA GLU A 20 14.99 -25.49 -9.84
C GLU A 20 13.48 -25.51 -10.14
N TYR A 21 12.93 -24.42 -10.68
CA TYR A 21 11.49 -24.29 -10.90
C TYR A 21 11.01 -24.99 -12.18
N PHE A 22 11.79 -24.92 -13.26
CA PHE A 22 11.33 -25.35 -14.58
C PHE A 22 12.20 -26.46 -15.20
N GLY A 23 13.27 -26.88 -14.53
CA GLY A 23 14.22 -27.86 -15.05
C GLY A 23 15.15 -27.30 -16.13
N GLU A 24 15.95 -28.18 -16.74
CA GLU A 24 16.91 -27.83 -17.80
C GLU A 24 16.21 -27.37 -19.09
N ASP A 25 14.95 -27.79 -19.29
CA ASP A 25 14.15 -27.44 -20.47
C ASP A 25 12.78 -26.83 -20.06
N PRO A 26 12.75 -25.52 -19.78
CA PRO A 26 11.51 -24.82 -19.42
C PRO A 26 10.41 -24.92 -20.47
N LYS A 27 10.73 -25.26 -21.73
CA LYS A 27 9.74 -25.46 -22.79
C LYS A 27 8.84 -26.65 -22.46
N ASN A 28 9.40 -27.73 -21.95
CA ASN A 28 8.66 -28.95 -21.64
C ASN A 28 8.18 -29.01 -20.18
N SER A 29 8.44 -27.95 -19.39
CA SER A 29 7.91 -27.84 -18.03
C SER A 29 6.38 -27.69 -18.04
N PRO A 30 5.63 -28.48 -17.25
CA PRO A 30 4.18 -28.34 -17.11
C PRO A 30 3.78 -27.06 -16.35
N ASP A 31 4.72 -26.46 -15.60
CA ASP A 31 4.48 -25.29 -14.76
C ASP A 31 4.80 -23.97 -15.47
N PHE A 32 5.26 -24.02 -16.71
CA PHE A 32 5.61 -22.84 -17.50
C PHE A 32 4.58 -22.55 -18.60
N GLY A 33 3.99 -21.34 -18.55
CA GLY A 33 2.94 -20.92 -19.47
C GLY A 33 3.40 -20.67 -20.92
N ARG A 34 2.45 -20.21 -21.75
CA ARG A 34 2.69 -19.77 -23.14
C ARG A 34 2.18 -18.36 -23.36
N ILE A 35 2.75 -17.67 -24.34
CA ILE A 35 2.26 -16.35 -24.72
C ILE A 35 0.88 -16.50 -25.33
N LEU A 36 -0.04 -15.60 -24.94
CA LEU A 36 -1.47 -15.67 -25.27
C LEU A 36 -1.74 -15.87 -26.77
N ASN A 37 -0.99 -15.20 -27.64
CA ASN A 37 -1.12 -15.31 -29.09
C ASN A 37 0.13 -14.84 -29.84
N ASN A 38 0.15 -15.11 -31.15
CA ASN A 38 1.27 -14.78 -32.04
C ASN A 38 1.58 -13.28 -32.12
N ARG A 39 0.57 -12.40 -31.97
CA ARG A 39 0.79 -10.94 -31.94
C ARG A 39 1.62 -10.53 -30.72
N HIS A 40 1.26 -11.01 -29.52
CA HIS A 40 2.03 -10.72 -28.30
C HIS A 40 3.40 -11.39 -28.34
N PHE A 41 3.51 -12.59 -28.92
CA PHE A 41 4.78 -13.28 -29.13
C PHE A 41 5.75 -12.42 -29.98
N LYS A 42 5.31 -11.98 -31.16
CA LYS A 42 6.10 -11.12 -32.05
C LYS A 42 6.46 -9.78 -31.41
N ARG A 43 5.53 -9.18 -30.65
CA ARG A 43 5.80 -7.95 -29.89
C ARG A 43 6.92 -8.19 -28.86
N LEU A 44 6.84 -9.23 -28.04
CA LEU A 44 7.85 -9.55 -27.03
C LEU A 44 9.23 -9.78 -27.65
N LEU A 45 9.32 -10.55 -28.75
CA LEU A 45 10.58 -10.74 -29.47
C LEU A 45 11.14 -9.43 -30.04
N SER A 46 10.28 -8.47 -30.39
CA SER A 46 10.77 -7.16 -30.84
C SER A 46 11.45 -6.35 -29.72
N LEU A 47 11.12 -6.62 -28.45
CA LEU A 47 11.71 -5.95 -27.28
C LEU A 47 13.11 -6.48 -26.93
N THR A 48 13.48 -7.68 -27.37
CA THR A 48 14.78 -8.31 -27.04
C THR A 48 15.91 -7.89 -27.99
N LYS A 49 15.65 -6.99 -28.96
CA LYS A 49 16.62 -6.54 -29.97
C LYS A 49 17.79 -5.69 -29.42
N LYS A 50 17.70 -5.24 -28.17
CA LYS A 50 18.70 -4.39 -27.49
C LYS A 50 19.03 -4.97 -26.11
N GLY A 51 20.20 -4.59 -25.60
CA GLY A 51 20.78 -5.16 -24.38
C GLY A 51 21.49 -6.49 -24.64
N THR A 52 21.84 -7.18 -23.56
CA THR A 52 22.57 -8.44 -23.57
C THR A 52 21.74 -9.51 -22.86
N ILE A 53 21.32 -10.54 -23.59
CA ILE A 53 20.64 -11.70 -23.00
C ILE A 53 21.69 -12.51 -22.23
N VAL A 54 21.47 -12.67 -20.93
CA VAL A 54 22.39 -13.39 -20.02
C VAL A 54 21.81 -14.72 -19.53
N ILE A 55 20.49 -14.89 -19.62
CA ILE A 55 19.75 -16.14 -19.33
C ILE A 55 18.64 -16.25 -20.37
N GLY A 56 18.41 -17.46 -20.91
CA GLY A 56 17.32 -17.75 -21.84
C GLY A 56 17.55 -17.19 -23.24
N GLY A 57 16.48 -16.68 -23.86
CA GLY A 57 16.47 -16.19 -25.25
C GLY A 57 15.87 -17.16 -26.27
N ASP A 58 15.72 -18.43 -25.90
CA ASP A 58 15.08 -19.44 -26.74
C ASP A 58 13.59 -19.13 -26.92
N HIS A 59 13.08 -19.40 -28.11
CA HIS A 59 11.68 -19.16 -28.46
C HIS A 59 11.22 -20.10 -29.58
N GLU A 60 9.92 -20.35 -29.65
CA GLU A 60 9.27 -21.15 -30.69
C GLU A 60 7.92 -20.52 -31.05
N GLU A 61 7.75 -20.15 -32.32
CA GLU A 61 6.57 -19.41 -32.79
C GLU A 61 5.33 -20.31 -32.82
N GLU A 62 5.49 -21.58 -33.20
CA GLU A 62 4.43 -22.57 -33.36
C GLU A 62 3.68 -22.81 -32.05
N THR A 63 4.41 -22.79 -30.92
CA THR A 63 3.85 -23.00 -29.58
C THR A 63 3.69 -21.71 -28.77
N ASN A 64 3.99 -20.54 -29.37
CA ASN A 64 4.06 -19.25 -28.68
C ASN A 64 4.91 -19.31 -27.40
N TYR A 65 6.03 -20.02 -27.45
CA TYR A 65 6.94 -20.21 -26.32
C TYR A 65 8.07 -19.17 -26.35
N ILE A 66 8.30 -18.50 -25.24
CA ILE A 66 9.49 -17.68 -25.01
C ILE A 66 10.07 -18.11 -23.66
N ALA A 67 11.34 -18.52 -23.63
CA ALA A 67 12.01 -18.93 -22.40
C ALA A 67 12.07 -17.78 -21.37
N PRO A 68 12.15 -18.08 -20.06
CA PRO A 68 12.51 -17.08 -19.05
C PRO A 68 13.80 -16.37 -19.46
N THR A 69 13.71 -15.09 -19.80
CA THR A 69 14.81 -14.35 -20.42
C THR A 69 15.23 -13.18 -19.54
N VAL A 70 16.49 -13.16 -19.14
CA VAL A 70 17.08 -12.06 -18.36
C VAL A 70 18.00 -11.24 -19.25
N ILE A 71 17.80 -9.92 -19.26
CA ILE A 71 18.50 -9.00 -20.17
C ILE A 71 19.20 -7.93 -19.34
N THR A 72 20.49 -7.74 -19.58
CA THR A 72 21.33 -6.72 -18.93
C THR A 72 21.75 -5.66 -19.95
N ASN A 73 22.48 -4.62 -19.52
CA ASN A 73 22.95 -3.53 -20.38
C ASN A 73 21.83 -2.83 -21.17
N VAL A 74 20.65 -2.74 -20.57
CA VAL A 74 19.48 -2.08 -21.15
C VAL A 74 19.51 -0.59 -20.80
N LYS A 75 19.23 0.27 -21.77
CA LYS A 75 19.12 1.72 -21.56
C LYS A 75 17.67 2.10 -21.26
N PRO A 76 17.43 3.16 -20.47
CA PRO A 76 16.08 3.65 -20.23
C PRO A 76 15.28 3.94 -21.51
N THR A 77 15.95 4.36 -22.59
CA THR A 77 15.34 4.66 -23.90
C THR A 77 15.07 3.44 -24.77
N ASP A 78 15.54 2.25 -24.40
CA ASP A 78 15.33 1.04 -25.20
C ASP A 78 13.86 0.60 -25.14
N PRO A 79 13.32 -0.01 -26.22
CA PRO A 79 11.89 -0.36 -26.31
C PRO A 79 11.36 -1.17 -25.12
N ILE A 80 12.15 -2.12 -24.60
CA ILE A 80 11.77 -2.95 -23.43
C ILE A 80 11.51 -2.13 -22.15
N MET A 81 12.01 -0.89 -22.09
CA MET A 81 11.81 0.03 -20.97
C MET A 81 10.76 1.10 -21.25
N GLN A 82 10.21 1.17 -22.46
CA GLN A 82 9.26 2.20 -22.88
C GLN A 82 7.80 1.74 -22.79
N GLU A 83 7.55 0.44 -22.76
CA GLU A 83 6.22 -0.14 -22.62
C GLU A 83 6.18 -1.25 -21.59
N GLU A 84 4.98 -1.64 -21.19
CA GLU A 84 4.78 -2.78 -20.28
C GLU A 84 5.15 -4.10 -20.98
N ILE A 85 6.01 -4.88 -20.34
CA ILE A 85 6.54 -6.12 -20.92
C ILE A 85 5.43 -7.16 -21.05
N PHE A 86 4.73 -7.49 -19.96
CA PHE A 86 3.64 -8.48 -19.95
C PHE A 86 4.02 -9.82 -20.61
N GLY A 87 5.20 -10.34 -20.23
CA GLY A 87 5.78 -11.57 -20.75
C GLY A 87 7.07 -11.96 -20.00
N PRO A 88 7.72 -13.08 -20.35
CA PRO A 88 8.81 -13.67 -19.59
C PRO A 88 10.17 -13.00 -19.86
N LEU A 89 10.19 -11.67 -20.00
CA LEU A 89 11.41 -10.88 -20.18
C LEU A 89 11.67 -10.06 -18.91
N PHE A 90 12.87 -10.15 -18.37
CA PHE A 90 13.25 -9.47 -17.13
C PHE A 90 14.50 -8.60 -17.34
N PRO A 91 14.34 -7.30 -17.63
CA PRO A 91 15.46 -6.39 -17.75
C PRO A 91 16.04 -6.06 -16.36
N VAL A 92 17.35 -6.26 -16.20
CA VAL A 92 18.11 -5.86 -15.03
C VAL A 92 18.85 -4.57 -15.34
N ILE A 93 18.55 -3.54 -14.56
CA ILE A 93 19.15 -2.21 -14.68
C ILE A 93 20.02 -1.97 -13.47
N THR A 94 21.27 -1.58 -13.72
CA THR A 94 22.19 -1.13 -12.68
C THR A 94 21.95 0.33 -12.35
N VAL A 95 21.92 0.63 -11.06
CA VAL A 95 21.79 1.98 -10.50
C VAL A 95 22.88 2.19 -9.46
N ASP A 96 23.27 3.45 -9.22
CA ASP A 96 24.32 3.75 -8.24
C ASP A 96 23.82 3.59 -6.79
N GLY A 97 22.51 3.69 -6.59
CA GLY A 97 21.91 3.58 -5.27
C GLY A 97 20.40 3.77 -5.26
N PRO A 98 19.80 3.90 -4.07
CA PRO A 98 18.35 4.04 -3.93
C PRO A 98 17.83 5.34 -4.52
N ASP A 99 18.59 6.45 -4.46
CA ASP A 99 18.15 7.75 -4.99
C ASP A 99 17.99 7.72 -6.51
N ASP A 100 19.00 7.21 -7.21
CA ASP A 100 18.96 7.01 -8.67
C ASP A 100 17.78 6.10 -9.10
N ALA A 101 17.54 5.00 -8.36
CA ALA A 101 16.36 4.16 -8.61
C ALA A 101 15.04 4.90 -8.40
N ILE A 102 14.93 5.72 -7.34
CA ILE A 102 13.73 6.52 -7.05
C ILE A 102 13.50 7.55 -8.16
N ASP A 103 14.55 8.20 -8.66
CA ASP A 103 14.46 9.18 -9.75
C ASP A 103 13.95 8.53 -11.04
N ILE A 104 14.45 7.33 -11.39
CA ILE A 104 13.97 6.56 -12.55
C ILE A 104 12.51 6.14 -12.39
N ILE A 105 12.09 5.73 -11.18
CA ILE A 105 10.69 5.37 -10.91
C ILE A 105 9.79 6.59 -11.09
N ASN A 106 10.17 7.72 -10.50
CA ASN A 106 9.39 8.95 -10.52
C ASN A 106 9.37 9.63 -11.89
N SER A 107 10.33 9.34 -12.77
CA SER A 107 10.31 9.81 -14.16
C SER A 107 9.29 9.06 -15.04
N LYS A 108 8.63 8.02 -14.52
CA LYS A 108 7.64 7.20 -15.23
C LYS A 108 6.25 7.34 -14.61
N ASP A 109 5.25 6.80 -15.31
CA ASP A 109 3.91 6.70 -14.75
C ASP A 109 3.89 5.81 -13.50
N LYS A 110 3.05 6.19 -12.54
CA LYS A 110 2.92 5.49 -11.25
C LYS A 110 2.51 4.03 -11.46
N PRO A 111 3.32 3.05 -11.00
CA PRO A 111 3.04 1.64 -11.24
C PRO A 111 1.92 1.13 -10.33
N LEU A 112 1.30 0.02 -10.73
CA LEU A 112 0.32 -0.68 -9.91
C LEU A 112 0.96 -1.24 -8.63
N THR A 113 2.16 -1.81 -8.76
CA THR A 113 2.91 -2.39 -7.65
C THR A 113 4.37 -1.91 -7.68
N LEU A 114 4.96 -1.74 -6.50
CA LEU A 114 6.39 -1.52 -6.32
C LEU A 114 6.93 -2.57 -5.34
N ASN A 115 7.97 -3.30 -5.72
CA ASN A 115 8.59 -4.29 -4.85
C ASN A 115 10.01 -3.83 -4.47
N VAL A 116 10.32 -3.80 -3.17
CA VAL A 116 11.62 -3.35 -2.65
C VAL A 116 12.23 -4.44 -1.79
N TYR A 117 13.39 -4.93 -2.19
CA TYR A 117 14.15 -5.94 -1.45
C TYR A 117 15.32 -5.28 -0.71
N SER A 118 15.24 -5.19 0.61
CA SER A 118 16.30 -4.63 1.45
C SER A 118 16.17 -5.06 2.91
N LYS A 119 17.31 -5.33 3.55
CA LYS A 119 17.40 -5.50 5.01
C LYS A 119 17.56 -4.18 5.77
N LYS A 120 17.83 -3.07 5.06
CA LYS A 120 18.06 -1.76 5.67
C LYS A 120 16.75 -0.97 5.71
N ASN A 121 16.19 -0.77 6.90
CA ASN A 121 14.95 -0.01 7.10
C ASN A 121 15.03 1.44 6.57
N SER A 122 16.22 2.05 6.60
CA SER A 122 16.43 3.38 6.02
C SER A 122 16.18 3.40 4.51
N VAL A 123 16.57 2.35 3.79
CA VAL A 123 16.32 2.21 2.35
C VAL A 123 14.84 1.99 2.09
N VAL A 124 14.21 1.09 2.84
CA VAL A 124 12.76 0.82 2.74
C VAL A 124 11.95 2.11 2.95
N LYS A 125 12.24 2.83 4.04
CA LYS A 125 11.58 4.12 4.34
C LYS A 125 11.77 5.13 3.21
N LYS A 126 12.97 5.18 2.61
CA LYS A 126 13.24 6.10 1.49
C LYS A 126 12.32 5.84 0.30
N PHE A 127 12.15 4.59 -0.12
CA PHE A 127 11.22 4.25 -1.20
C PHE A 127 9.76 4.56 -0.83
N LEU A 128 9.33 4.22 0.39
CA LEU A 128 7.96 4.48 0.85
C LEU A 128 7.61 5.97 0.90
N ASP A 129 8.55 6.81 1.34
CA ASP A 129 8.33 8.24 1.50
C ASP A 129 8.45 9.02 0.19
N ASN A 130 9.18 8.51 -0.81
CA ASN A 130 9.58 9.25 -2.02
C ASN A 130 9.08 8.66 -3.33
N THR A 131 8.20 7.65 -3.31
CA THR A 131 7.55 7.09 -4.51
C THR A 131 6.04 7.00 -4.34
N SER A 132 5.31 6.79 -5.44
CA SER A 132 3.86 6.62 -5.43
C SER A 132 3.46 5.45 -6.35
N SER A 133 2.81 4.45 -5.78
CA SER A 133 2.30 3.25 -6.46
C SER A 133 0.96 2.83 -5.87
N GLY A 134 0.25 1.92 -6.53
CA GLY A 134 -1.00 1.36 -5.99
C GLY A 134 -0.75 0.54 -4.72
N SER A 135 0.32 -0.24 -4.70
CA SER A 135 0.78 -0.99 -3.52
C SER A 135 2.31 -1.08 -3.48
N VAL A 136 2.84 -1.40 -2.30
CA VAL A 136 4.26 -1.68 -2.10
C VAL A 136 4.41 -3.01 -1.36
N CYS A 137 5.27 -3.90 -1.87
CA CYS A 137 5.66 -5.13 -1.17
C CYS A 137 7.15 -5.05 -0.79
N ILE A 138 7.47 -5.31 0.48
CA ILE A 138 8.84 -5.27 0.98
C ILE A 138 9.34 -6.70 1.17
N ASN A 139 10.47 -7.03 0.55
CA ASN A 139 11.12 -8.34 0.59
C ASN A 139 10.29 -9.50 0.01
N ASP A 140 9.26 -9.20 -0.79
CA ASP A 140 8.47 -10.18 -1.52
C ASP A 140 7.83 -9.53 -2.76
N SER A 141 7.17 -10.34 -3.58
CA SER A 141 6.41 -9.91 -4.77
C SER A 141 5.08 -10.66 -4.82
N ILE A 142 4.02 -10.00 -5.30
CA ILE A 142 2.68 -10.56 -5.53
C ILE A 142 1.90 -10.93 -4.24
N VAL A 143 2.55 -11.38 -3.17
CA VAL A 143 1.87 -11.89 -1.96
C VAL A 143 0.92 -10.90 -1.28
N ASN A 144 1.09 -9.59 -1.49
CA ASN A 144 0.15 -8.60 -0.97
C ASN A 144 -1.26 -8.71 -1.58
N LEU A 145 -1.40 -9.35 -2.76
CA LEU A 145 -2.69 -9.63 -3.40
C LEU A 145 -3.52 -10.67 -2.66
N SER A 146 -2.92 -11.55 -1.85
CA SER A 146 -3.65 -12.59 -1.12
C SER A 146 -4.23 -12.10 0.22
N ILE A 147 -4.00 -10.83 0.58
CA ILE A 147 -4.43 -10.28 1.86
C ILE A 147 -5.72 -9.46 1.65
N ASP A 148 -6.87 -10.05 1.98
CA ASP A 148 -8.19 -9.42 1.84
C ASP A 148 -8.38 -8.12 2.65
N ALA A 149 -7.55 -7.92 3.67
CA ALA A 149 -7.55 -6.71 4.49
C ALA A 149 -6.81 -5.53 3.85
N LEU A 150 -6.06 -5.76 2.77
CA LEU A 150 -5.40 -4.71 2.00
C LEU A 150 -6.25 -4.32 0.78
N PRO A 151 -6.42 -3.02 0.51
CA PRO A 151 -7.07 -2.59 -0.72
C PRO A 151 -6.16 -2.93 -1.91
N PHE A 152 -6.73 -3.53 -2.95
CA PHE A 152 -6.03 -3.72 -4.22
C PHE A 152 -6.60 -2.76 -5.27
N GLY A 153 -5.74 -1.90 -5.80
CA GLY A 153 -6.11 -0.83 -6.73
C GLY A 153 -4.90 -0.03 -7.20
N GLY A 154 -5.09 0.74 -8.26
CA GLY A 154 -4.07 1.58 -8.86
C GLY A 154 -4.12 3.03 -8.41
N VAL A 155 -3.16 3.82 -8.90
CA VAL A 155 -3.12 5.28 -8.74
C VAL A 155 -2.56 5.93 -10.00
N GLY A 156 -3.21 6.98 -10.50
CA GLY A 156 -2.80 7.62 -11.75
C GLY A 156 -3.07 6.70 -12.95
N LYS A 157 -2.09 6.50 -13.83
CA LYS A 157 -2.29 5.66 -15.03
C LYS A 157 -2.42 4.15 -14.73
N SER A 158 -2.03 3.71 -13.54
CA SER A 158 -2.26 2.32 -13.12
C SER A 158 -3.70 2.04 -12.66
N GLY A 159 -4.54 3.08 -12.49
CA GLY A 159 -5.96 2.93 -12.17
C GLY A 159 -6.48 3.92 -11.12
N ILE A 160 -7.76 3.80 -10.81
CA ILE A 160 -8.47 4.54 -9.76
C ILE A 160 -9.39 3.61 -8.98
N GLY A 161 -9.62 3.93 -7.70
CA GLY A 161 -10.41 3.08 -6.80
C GLY A 161 -9.65 1.83 -6.35
N ALA A 162 -10.30 1.03 -5.53
CA ALA A 162 -9.75 -0.22 -5.01
C ALA A 162 -10.86 -1.22 -4.67
N TYR A 163 -10.51 -2.49 -4.61
CA TYR A 163 -11.38 -3.57 -4.16
C TYR A 163 -10.58 -4.55 -3.27
N HIS A 164 -11.06 -5.79 -3.12
CA HIS A 164 -10.71 -6.82 -2.12
C HIS A 164 -11.46 -6.69 -0.80
N GLY A 165 -11.85 -7.84 -0.24
CA GLY A 165 -12.56 -7.95 1.04
C GLY A 165 -13.64 -6.88 1.24
N ARG A 166 -13.49 -6.10 2.32
CA ARG A 166 -14.39 -4.99 2.66
C ARG A 166 -14.37 -3.86 1.63
N TYR A 167 -13.25 -3.61 0.96
CA TYR A 167 -13.14 -2.55 -0.04
C TYR A 167 -14.00 -2.86 -1.27
N SER A 168 -14.17 -4.13 -1.65
CA SER A 168 -15.14 -4.51 -2.68
C SER A 168 -16.57 -4.10 -2.29
N PHE A 169 -16.99 -4.43 -1.05
CA PHE A 169 -18.31 -4.03 -0.55
C PHE A 169 -18.47 -2.51 -0.57
N ASP A 170 -17.49 -1.78 -0.06
CA ASP A 170 -17.50 -0.31 -0.03
C ASP A 170 -17.56 0.30 -1.45
N THR A 171 -16.83 -0.27 -2.42
CA THR A 171 -16.80 0.20 -3.82
C THR A 171 -18.13 0.02 -4.53
N PHE A 172 -18.85 -1.07 -4.24
CA PHE A 172 -20.17 -1.32 -4.83
C PHE A 172 -21.34 -0.86 -3.95
N SER A 173 -21.06 -0.04 -2.94
CA SER A 173 -22.06 0.50 -2.01
C SER A 173 -22.21 2.00 -2.10
N HIS A 174 -23.44 2.49 -1.94
CA HIS A 174 -23.70 3.90 -1.67
C HIS A 174 -23.70 4.16 -0.16
N LYS A 175 -22.72 4.93 0.34
CA LYS A 175 -22.64 5.34 1.75
C LYS A 175 -23.68 6.44 2.05
N LYS A 176 -24.94 6.04 2.28
CA LYS A 176 -26.06 6.96 2.56
C LYS A 176 -25.90 7.62 3.93
N ALA A 177 -25.68 8.94 3.95
CA ALA A 177 -25.68 9.72 5.18
C ALA A 177 -27.13 9.93 5.69
N VAL A 178 -27.38 9.59 6.95
CA VAL A 178 -28.69 9.79 7.61
C VAL A 178 -28.46 10.48 8.95
N LEU A 179 -29.12 11.63 9.14
CA LEU A 179 -29.15 12.36 10.41
C LEU A 179 -30.59 12.37 10.94
N VAL A 180 -30.80 11.73 12.10
CA VAL A 180 -32.07 11.80 12.82
C VAL A 180 -31.91 12.77 13.98
N ARG A 181 -32.72 13.83 14.00
CA ARG A 181 -32.77 14.78 15.12
C ARG A 181 -34.01 14.50 15.96
N ASN A 182 -33.84 14.53 17.28
CA ASN A 182 -34.96 14.47 18.21
C ASN A 182 -35.54 15.87 18.45
N TYR A 183 -36.74 15.93 19.03
CA TYR A 183 -37.43 17.18 19.40
C TYR A 183 -37.02 17.68 20.80
N ALA A 184 -35.83 17.32 21.30
CA ALA A 184 -35.42 17.72 22.64
C ALA A 184 -35.23 19.23 22.75
N MET A 185 -36.02 19.88 23.62
CA MET A 185 -36.00 21.34 23.78
C MET A 185 -34.62 21.90 24.11
N LEU A 186 -33.82 21.19 24.90
CA LEU A 186 -32.48 21.66 25.26
C LEU A 186 -31.57 21.78 24.02
N GLY A 187 -31.57 20.77 23.15
CA GLY A 187 -30.78 20.80 21.92
C GLY A 187 -31.27 21.87 20.95
N GLU A 188 -32.58 22.08 20.89
CA GLU A 188 -33.17 23.11 20.06
C GLU A 188 -32.84 24.52 20.55
N LYS A 189 -32.89 24.75 21.86
CA LYS A 189 -32.50 26.01 22.51
C LYS A 189 -31.01 26.30 22.37
N LEU A 190 -30.15 25.29 22.51
CA LEU A 190 -28.71 25.43 22.28
C LEU A 190 -28.38 25.74 20.82
N GLY A 191 -29.23 25.31 19.88
CA GLY A 191 -29.12 25.57 18.46
C GLY A 191 -29.85 26.83 17.98
N GLU A 192 -30.56 27.55 18.87
CA GLU A 192 -31.48 28.65 18.53
C GLU A 192 -30.79 29.78 17.75
N ALA A 193 -29.50 30.00 18.00
CA ALA A 193 -28.70 31.00 17.30
C ALA A 193 -28.63 30.79 15.77
N ARG A 194 -29.01 29.60 15.26
CA ARG A 194 -29.12 29.33 13.82
C ARG A 194 -30.34 29.99 13.16
N TYR A 195 -31.36 30.36 13.94
CA TYR A 195 -32.59 30.96 13.44
C TYR A 195 -32.52 32.49 13.41
N PRO A 196 -33.13 33.14 12.38
CA PRO A 196 -33.32 34.59 12.35
C PRO A 196 -34.16 35.14 13.53
N PRO A 197 -34.09 36.45 13.83
CA PRO A 197 -33.17 37.43 13.26
C PRO A 197 -31.74 37.22 13.78
N TYR A 198 -30.75 37.50 12.93
CA TYR A 198 -29.33 37.36 13.27
C TYR A 198 -28.82 38.59 14.04
N SER A 199 -27.90 38.35 14.96
CA SER A 199 -27.28 39.40 15.78
C SER A 199 -25.79 39.10 16.01
N PRO A 200 -24.96 40.11 16.32
CA PRO A 200 -23.56 39.89 16.68
C PRO A 200 -23.38 38.91 17.86
N SER A 201 -24.35 38.84 18.78
CA SER A 201 -24.32 37.90 19.90
C SER A 201 -24.57 36.45 19.47
N LYS A 202 -25.55 36.20 18.58
CA LYS A 202 -25.81 34.87 18.00
C LYS A 202 -24.62 34.39 17.17
N GLU A 203 -24.03 35.28 16.37
CA GLU A 203 -22.84 34.98 15.58
C GLU A 203 -21.65 34.62 16.49
N LYS A 204 -21.36 35.43 17.52
CA LYS A 204 -20.28 35.16 18.49
C LYS A 204 -20.48 33.82 19.19
N TYR A 205 -21.71 33.48 19.54
CA TYR A 205 -22.06 32.19 20.12
C TYR A 205 -21.81 31.02 19.15
N LEU A 206 -22.32 31.09 17.92
CA LEU A 206 -22.09 30.05 16.90
C LEU A 206 -20.62 29.88 16.57
N ARG A 207 -19.87 31.00 16.41
CA ARG A 207 -18.41 30.96 16.20
C ARG A 207 -17.70 30.25 17.34
N ARG A 208 -18.10 30.48 18.60
CA ARG A 208 -17.54 29.81 19.77
C ARG A 208 -17.89 28.31 19.81
N LEU A 209 -19.08 27.93 19.35
CA LEU A 209 -19.55 26.55 19.29
C LEU A 209 -18.88 25.75 18.17
N LEU A 210 -18.71 26.36 17.00
CA LEU A 210 -18.09 25.76 15.81
C LEU A 210 -16.55 25.85 15.80
N LYS A 211 -15.96 26.64 16.71
CA LYS A 211 -14.50 26.75 16.82
C LYS A 211 -13.91 25.36 17.08
N LYS A 212 -13.11 24.86 16.13
CA LYS A 212 -12.29 23.66 16.33
C LYS A 212 -11.40 23.91 17.55
N ARG A 213 -11.65 23.16 18.62
CA ARG A 213 -10.78 23.18 19.80
C ARG A 213 -9.71 22.11 19.56
N PRO A 214 -8.42 22.40 19.81
CA PRO A 214 -7.44 21.33 19.88
C PRO A 214 -7.91 20.33 20.96
N ASN A 215 -7.59 19.04 20.78
CA ASN A 215 -7.81 18.04 21.83
C ASN A 215 -6.90 18.40 23.02
N ILE A 216 -7.40 19.24 23.92
CA ILE A 216 -6.71 19.60 25.18
C ILE A 216 -6.87 18.47 26.22
N ILE A 217 -7.72 17.49 25.93
CA ILE A 217 -7.87 16.28 26.72
C ILE A 217 -6.91 15.25 26.11
N PRO A 218 -5.77 14.92 26.76
CA PRO A 218 -4.95 13.78 26.37
C PRO A 218 -5.83 12.55 26.16
N GLN A 219 -5.52 11.75 25.14
CA GLN A 219 -6.04 10.38 25.08
C GLN A 219 -5.85 9.77 26.48
N HIS A 220 -6.91 9.23 27.06
CA HIS A 220 -6.99 8.60 28.39
C HIS A 220 -7.40 9.43 29.61
N MET A 221 -7.76 10.71 29.50
CA MET A 221 -8.30 11.46 30.65
C MET A 221 -9.64 10.93 31.18
N ASP A 222 -10.43 10.31 30.31
CA ASP A 222 -11.62 9.54 30.66
C ASP A 222 -11.26 8.38 31.60
N TYR A 223 -10.18 7.64 31.32
CA TYR A 223 -9.67 6.61 32.24
C TYR A 223 -9.14 7.21 33.56
N VAL A 224 -8.48 8.37 33.51
CA VAL A 224 -8.00 9.07 34.72
C VAL A 224 -9.17 9.50 35.61
N ALA A 225 -10.24 10.05 35.03
CA ALA A 225 -11.42 10.47 35.78
C ALA A 225 -12.15 9.28 36.42
N VAL A 226 -12.30 8.17 35.71
CA VAL A 226 -12.87 6.93 36.24
C VAL A 226 -11.99 6.36 37.36
N PHE A 227 -10.67 6.36 37.18
CA PHE A 227 -9.72 5.91 38.20
C PHE A 227 -9.80 6.74 39.49
N VAL A 228 -9.77 8.07 39.37
CA VAL A 228 -9.87 8.98 40.54
C VAL A 228 -11.22 8.85 41.23
N GLY A 229 -12.32 8.75 40.47
CA GLY A 229 -13.66 8.53 41.01
C GLY A 229 -13.77 7.21 41.76
N GLY A 230 -13.24 6.12 41.20
CA GLY A 230 -13.20 4.80 41.83
C GLY A 230 -12.34 4.79 43.10
N PHE A 231 -11.18 5.43 43.07
CA PHE A 231 -10.30 5.57 44.23
C PHE A 231 -10.97 6.34 45.38
N LEU A 232 -11.60 7.47 45.08
CA LEU A 232 -12.33 8.26 46.08
C LEU A 232 -13.50 7.48 46.68
N ALA A 233 -14.27 6.75 45.87
CA ALA A 233 -15.35 5.90 46.36
C ALA A 233 -14.84 4.79 47.30
N ALA A 234 -13.72 4.16 46.97
CA ALA A 234 -13.09 3.14 47.82
C ALA A 234 -12.58 3.72 49.14
N VAL A 235 -11.97 4.91 49.12
CA VAL A 235 -11.52 5.61 50.34
C VAL A 235 -12.71 5.97 51.22
N ILE A 236 -13.77 6.55 50.64
CA ILE A 236 -15.00 6.90 51.37
C ILE A 236 -15.62 5.64 52.00
N LEU A 237 -15.72 4.55 51.24
CA LEU A 237 -16.26 3.28 51.73
C LEU A 237 -15.41 2.72 52.89
N LYS A 238 -14.07 2.76 52.77
CA LYS A 238 -13.16 2.31 53.83
C LYS A 238 -13.28 3.16 55.10
N VAL A 239 -13.43 4.48 54.95
CA VAL A 239 -13.66 5.40 56.08
C VAL A 239 -15.00 5.10 56.76
N ILE A 240 -16.08 4.94 55.99
CA ILE A 240 -17.41 4.58 56.51
C ILE A 240 -17.34 3.26 57.27
N LEU A 241 -16.70 2.23 56.71
CA LEU A 241 -16.60 0.91 57.33
C LEU A 241 -15.71 0.90 58.57
N HIS A 242 -14.66 1.74 58.62
CA HIS A 242 -13.85 1.95 59.82
C HIS A 242 -14.65 2.58 60.96
N PHE A 243 -15.44 3.63 60.69
CA PHE A 243 -16.31 4.26 61.68
C PHE A 243 -17.51 3.37 62.08
N ALA A 244 -17.93 2.45 61.22
CA ALA A 244 -18.97 1.46 61.52
C ALA A 244 -18.46 0.26 62.35
N GLY A 245 -17.19 0.25 62.77
CA GLY A 245 -16.65 -0.80 63.64
C GLY A 245 -16.36 -2.14 62.95
N VAL A 246 -16.39 -2.17 61.61
CA VAL A 246 -16.08 -3.38 60.82
C VAL A 246 -14.56 -3.55 60.79
N LYS A 247 -14.01 -4.43 61.62
CA LYS A 247 -12.60 -4.84 61.55
C LYS A 247 -12.41 -5.77 60.34
N TYR A 248 -11.54 -5.35 59.41
CA TYR A 248 -11.08 -6.21 58.33
C TYR A 248 -10.02 -7.19 58.87
N PHE A 249 -10.12 -8.46 58.47
CA PHE A 249 -9.03 -9.44 58.55
C PHE A 249 -7.93 -9.10 57.54
#